data_AF-A0A1M6CGD8-F1
#
_entry.id   AF-A0A1M6CGD8-F1
#
_cell.length_a   1.000
_cell.length_b   1.000
_cell.length_c   1.000
_cell.angle_alpha   90.00
_cell.angle_beta   90.00
_cell.angle_gamma   90.00
#
_symmetry.space_group_name_H-M   'P 1'
#
loop_
_entity.id
_entity.type
_entity.pdbx_description
1 polymer ?
#
loop_
_entity_poly.entity_id
_entity_poly.type
_entity_poly.pdbx_seq_one_letter_code
_entity_poly.pdbx_strand_id
1 'polypeptide(L)'
;MNSTLTPWEMALQLYAEIGEGAQDLMQDMAWHVHHGYVYASPSMFAMVRPVCTSWGAEAICDCTDARAADGAEFNELTSYPDCWHIHLAVGEMRELLSLLPYALPYLSYERRGVFKLHSMESFKV
;
A
#
# COMPACT_ATOMS: atom_id res chain seq x y z
N MET A 1 24.09 -22.42 4.44
CA MET A 1 22.70 -22.13 4.82
C MET A 1 22.22 -21.05 3.87
N ASN A 2 21.29 -21.33 2.96
CA ASN A 2 20.61 -20.24 2.25
C ASN A 2 19.70 -19.59 3.29
N SER A 3 20.08 -18.45 3.85
CA SER A 3 19.17 -17.70 4.71
C SER A 3 18.06 -17.17 3.82
N THR A 4 16.84 -17.66 4.02
CA THR A 4 15.65 -17.05 3.45
C THR A 4 15.57 -15.63 4.02
N LEU A 5 15.49 -14.63 3.14
CA LEU A 5 15.34 -13.23 3.54
C LEU A 5 14.09 -13.07 4.41
N THR A 6 14.21 -12.27 5.46
CA THR A 6 13.04 -11.81 6.21
C THR A 6 12.19 -10.88 5.33
N PRO A 7 10.88 -10.71 5.62
CA PRO A 7 10.04 -9.78 4.87
C PRO A 7 10.60 -8.33 4.84
N TRP A 8 11.24 -7.89 5.93
CA TRP A 8 11.92 -6.60 5.97
C TRP A 8 13.10 -6.53 4.99
N GLU A 9 13.94 -7.56 4.93
CA GLU A 9 15.06 -7.62 3.97
C GLU A 9 14.55 -7.73 2.53
N MET A 10 13.43 -8.42 2.29
CA MET A 10 12.77 -8.46 0.98
C MET A 10 12.29 -7.07 0.55
N ALA A 11 11.71 -6.29 1.47
CA ALA A 11 11.30 -4.91 1.19
C ALA A 11 12.49 -4.02 0.81
N LEU A 12 13.58 -4.11 1.56
CA LEU A 12 14.83 -3.40 1.26
C LEU A 12 15.39 -3.79 -0.12
N GLN A 13 15.36 -5.07 -0.46
CA GLN A 13 15.80 -5.53 -1.77
C GLN A 13 14.96 -4.95 -2.91
N LEU A 14 13.63 -4.89 -2.76
CA LEU A 14 12.75 -4.31 -3.78
C LEU A 14 13.04 -2.83 -4.03
N TYR A 15 13.27 -2.05 -2.98
CA TYR A 15 13.67 -0.64 -3.13
C TYR A 15 15.01 -0.52 -3.87
N ALA A 16 15.98 -1.36 -3.52
CA ALA A 16 17.26 -1.39 -4.23
C ALA A 16 17.11 -1.75 -5.72
N GLU A 17 16.18 -2.64 -6.08
CA GLU A 17 15.91 -3.03 -7.47
C GLU A 17 15.31 -1.90 -8.32
N ILE A 18 14.57 -0.98 -7.71
CA ILE A 18 13.99 0.21 -8.39
C ILE A 18 14.91 1.44 -8.33
N GLY A 19 16.12 1.29 -7.79
CA GLY A 19 17.11 2.37 -7.70
C GLY A 19 16.95 3.27 -6.47
N GLU A 20 16.14 2.85 -5.51
CA GLU A 20 15.90 3.54 -4.23
C GLU A 20 16.64 2.85 -3.08
N GLY A 21 16.74 3.53 -1.94
CA GLY A 21 17.48 3.06 -0.78
C GLY A 21 16.61 2.78 0.45
N ALA A 22 17.28 2.34 1.52
CA ALA A 22 16.64 2.15 2.82
C ALA A 22 16.04 3.45 3.39
N GLN A 23 16.59 4.60 3.05
CA GLN A 23 16.06 5.90 3.49
C GLN A 23 14.71 6.20 2.84
N ASP A 24 14.54 5.89 1.56
CA ASP A 24 13.29 6.06 0.83
C ASP A 24 12.21 5.13 1.40
N LEU A 25 12.55 3.85 1.64
CA LEU A 25 11.63 2.90 2.30
C LEU A 25 11.17 3.42 3.68
N MET A 26 12.09 3.95 4.48
CA MET A 26 11.77 4.48 5.80
C MET A 26 10.90 5.75 5.72
N GLN A 27 11.12 6.59 4.71
CA GLN A 27 10.32 7.79 4.48
C GLN A 27 8.90 7.43 4.04
N ASP A 28 8.76 6.49 3.11
CA ASP A 28 7.46 5.98 2.68
C ASP A 28 6.73 5.29 3.83
N MET A 29 7.46 4.53 4.67
CA MET A 29 6.89 3.93 5.86
C MET A 29 6.39 5.00 6.84
N ALA A 30 7.13 6.10 7.04
CA ALA A 30 6.67 7.20 7.88
C ALA A 30 5.35 7.80 7.36
N TRP A 31 5.22 8.00 6.04
CA TRP A 31 3.96 8.44 5.43
C TRP A 31 2.82 7.45 5.65
N HIS A 32 3.08 6.15 5.54
CA HIS A 32 2.07 5.12 5.80
C HIS A 32 1.70 4.98 7.27
N VAL A 33 2.59 5.31 8.20
CA VAL A 33 2.24 5.41 9.63
C VAL A 33 1.27 6.58 9.89
N HIS A 34 1.40 7.67 9.14
CA HIS A 34 0.53 8.85 9.29
C HIS A 34 -0.82 8.71 8.57
N HIS A 35 -0.85 8.09 7.38
CA HIS A 35 -2.01 8.16 6.48
C HIS A 35 -2.50 6.78 6.00
N GLY A 36 -1.97 5.72 6.57
CA GLY A 36 -2.31 4.36 6.19
C GLY A 36 -2.00 3.38 7.31
N TYR A 37 -1.48 2.23 6.92
CA TYR A 37 -1.14 1.14 7.82
C TYR A 37 0.16 0.50 7.37
N VAL A 38 0.99 0.18 8.35
CA VAL A 38 2.20 -0.62 8.18
C VAL A 38 2.01 -1.91 8.96
N TYR A 39 2.07 -3.04 8.27
CA TYR A 39 2.08 -4.37 8.87
C TYR A 39 3.50 -4.93 8.78
N ALA A 40 4.08 -5.27 9.92
CA ALA A 40 5.40 -5.89 9.99
C ALA A 40 5.34 -7.09 10.93
N SER A 41 5.58 -8.28 10.38
CA SER A 41 5.62 -9.55 11.09
C SER A 41 6.76 -10.43 10.54
N PRO A 42 7.08 -11.57 11.20
CA PRO A 42 8.02 -12.53 10.63
C PRO A 42 7.57 -13.16 9.30
N SER A 43 6.26 -13.14 8.99
CA SER A 43 5.68 -13.74 7.78
C SER A 43 5.40 -12.72 6.67
N MET A 44 5.28 -11.43 6.99
CA MET A 44 4.89 -10.39 6.02
C MET A 44 5.42 -9.00 6.38
N PHE A 45 5.70 -8.21 5.36
CA PHE A 45 5.76 -6.75 5.46
C PHE A 45 4.82 -6.14 4.43
N ALA A 46 3.98 -5.18 4.83
CA ALA A 46 3.09 -4.48 3.93
C ALA A 46 2.88 -3.02 4.35
N MET A 47 2.78 -2.14 3.35
CA MET A 47 2.39 -0.75 3.49
C MET A 47 1.15 -0.52 2.62
N VAL A 48 0.05 -0.14 3.26
CA VAL A 48 -1.23 0.05 2.59
C VAL A 48 -1.88 1.34 3.05
N ARG A 49 -2.66 1.98 2.18
CA ARG A 49 -3.41 3.20 2.54
C ARG A 49 -4.78 3.25 1.86
N PRO A 50 -5.80 3.85 2.49
CA PRO A 50 -7.06 4.10 1.83
C PRO A 50 -6.92 5.24 0.81
N VAL A 51 -7.50 5.06 -0.37
CA VAL A 51 -7.49 6.05 -1.47
C VAL A 51 -8.85 6.07 -2.16
N CYS A 52 -9.09 7.07 -3.01
CA CYS A 52 -10.25 7.09 -3.90
C CYS A 52 -9.85 6.72 -5.33
N THR A 53 -10.58 5.79 -5.96
CA THR A 53 -10.35 5.36 -7.35
C THR A 53 -10.41 6.52 -8.36
N SER A 54 -11.10 7.62 -8.01
CA SER A 54 -11.21 8.83 -8.82
C SER A 54 -9.96 9.71 -8.83
N TRP A 55 -8.96 9.46 -7.98
CA TRP A 55 -7.75 10.31 -7.89
C TRP A 55 -6.80 10.15 -9.09
N GLY A 56 -6.95 9.09 -9.88
CA GLY A 56 -6.01 8.74 -10.95
C GLY A 56 -4.78 8.00 -10.44
N ALA A 57 -4.14 7.21 -11.31
CA ALA A 57 -3.07 6.29 -10.90
C ALA A 57 -1.85 6.99 -10.28
N GLU A 58 -1.41 8.11 -10.87
CA GLU A 58 -0.26 8.89 -10.37
C GLU A 58 -0.47 9.35 -8.93
N ALA A 59 -1.64 9.93 -8.64
CA ALA A 59 -2.00 10.36 -7.29
C ALA A 59 -2.13 9.20 -6.30
N ILE A 60 -2.66 8.06 -6.75
CA ILE A 60 -2.82 6.87 -5.92
C ILE A 60 -1.44 6.28 -5.56
N CYS A 61 -0.47 6.32 -6.48
CA CYS A 61 0.87 5.79 -6.24
C CYS A 61 1.79 6.76 -5.46
N ASP A 62 1.51 8.07 -5.47
CA ASP A 62 2.30 9.04 -4.70
C ASP A 62 1.93 9.00 -3.21
N CYS A 63 2.74 8.30 -2.40
CA CYS A 63 2.49 8.13 -0.97
C CYS A 63 2.56 9.45 -0.17
N THR A 64 3.18 10.49 -0.73
CA THR A 64 3.35 11.82 -0.11
C THR A 64 2.18 12.76 -0.39
N ASP A 65 1.28 12.36 -1.29
CA ASP A 65 0.14 13.17 -1.66
C ASP A 65 -0.83 13.34 -0.48
N ALA A 66 -0.87 14.58 0.03
CA ALA A 66 -1.65 14.95 1.21
C ALA A 66 -3.17 14.84 1.00
N ARG A 67 -3.66 14.62 -0.24
CA ARG A 67 -5.07 14.27 -0.49
C ARG A 67 -5.47 12.98 0.24
N ALA A 68 -4.52 12.06 0.43
CA ALA A 68 -4.69 10.86 1.24
C ALA A 68 -4.60 11.15 2.76
N ALA A 69 -3.93 12.24 3.13
CA ALA A 69 -3.56 12.57 4.50
C ALA A 69 -4.58 13.41 5.26
N ASP A 70 -5.04 14.49 4.62
CA ASP A 70 -5.53 15.63 5.38
C ASP A 70 -7.05 15.67 5.51
N GLY A 71 -7.80 14.82 4.80
CA GLY A 71 -9.26 15.05 4.69
C GLY A 71 -9.59 16.50 4.30
N ALA A 72 -8.65 17.20 3.67
CA ALA A 72 -8.73 18.61 3.32
C ALA A 72 -9.15 18.70 1.85
N GLU A 73 -10.33 19.14 1.48
CA GLU A 73 -11.46 19.67 2.24
C GLU A 73 -12.60 18.65 2.16
N PHE A 74 -13.05 18.09 3.28
CA PHE A 74 -14.41 17.54 3.41
C PHE A 74 -15.43 18.67 3.22
N ASN A 75 -15.50 19.23 2.01
CA ASN A 75 -16.75 19.72 1.50
C ASN A 75 -17.65 18.49 1.42
N GLU A 76 -18.94 18.59 1.73
CA GLU A 76 -19.88 17.45 1.89
C GLU A 76 -20.05 16.55 0.64
N LEU A 77 -19.21 16.76 -0.38
CA LEU A 77 -19.11 16.11 -1.69
C LEU A 77 -17.83 15.28 -1.91
N THR A 78 -16.87 15.22 -0.97
CA THR A 78 -15.65 14.38 -1.13
C THR A 78 -15.94 12.92 -0.83
N SER A 79 -15.78 12.07 -1.84
CA SER A 79 -15.97 10.62 -1.78
C SER A 79 -15.19 10.00 -0.62
N TYR A 80 -15.88 9.26 0.25
CA TYR A 80 -15.24 8.33 1.17
C TYR A 80 -14.27 7.41 0.40
N PRO A 81 -13.12 7.04 0.98
CA PRO A 81 -12.21 6.10 0.35
C PRO A 81 -12.97 4.85 -0.08
N ASP A 82 -12.74 4.42 -1.32
CA ASP A 82 -13.38 3.25 -1.91
C ASP A 82 -12.35 2.19 -2.31
N CYS A 83 -11.06 2.46 -2.13
CA CYS A 83 -9.98 1.57 -2.53
C CYS A 83 -8.89 1.47 -1.47
N TRP A 84 -8.40 0.26 -1.23
CA TRP A 84 -7.10 0.06 -0.58
C TRP A 84 -6.00 0.12 -1.64
N HIS A 85 -4.99 0.97 -1.47
CA HIS A 85 -3.77 0.91 -2.27
C HIS A 85 -2.68 0.18 -1.51
N ILE A 86 -2.08 -0.83 -2.14
CA ILE A 86 -0.88 -1.52 -1.64
C ILE A 86 0.33 -0.86 -2.30
N HIS A 87 1.07 -0.08 -1.50
CA HIS A 87 2.34 0.53 -1.94
C HIS A 87 3.44 -0.52 -2.01
N LEU A 88 3.53 -1.35 -0.97
CA LEU A 88 4.48 -2.46 -0.90
C LEU A 88 3.85 -3.64 -0.15
N ALA A 89 4.05 -4.86 -0.62
CA ALA A 89 3.76 -6.07 0.14
C ALA A 89 4.68 -7.22 -0.24
N VAL A 90 5.28 -7.88 0.76
CA VAL A 90 6.21 -9.01 0.62
C VAL A 90 5.97 -10.06 1.70
N GLY A 91 6.27 -11.33 1.40
CA GLY A 91 5.99 -12.48 2.26
C GLY A 91 4.66 -13.17 1.97
N GLU A 92 3.97 -13.65 2.99
CA GLU A 92 2.78 -14.53 2.90
C GLU A 92 1.46 -13.78 2.64
N MET A 93 1.22 -13.36 1.39
CA MET A 93 0.11 -12.47 0.98
C MET A 93 -1.32 -12.94 1.31
N ARG A 94 -1.52 -14.21 1.70
CA ARG A 94 -2.84 -14.74 2.06
C ARG A 94 -3.49 -14.00 3.23
N GLU A 95 -2.68 -13.45 4.12
CA GLU A 95 -3.15 -12.75 5.31
C GLU A 95 -3.48 -11.28 5.04
N LEU A 96 -2.96 -10.69 3.96
CA LEU A 96 -2.99 -9.23 3.73
C LEU A 96 -4.42 -8.67 3.77
N LEU A 97 -5.34 -9.29 3.05
CA LEU A 97 -6.73 -8.81 2.98
C LEU A 97 -7.45 -8.92 4.33
N SER A 98 -7.09 -9.90 5.16
CA SER A 98 -7.67 -10.08 6.49
C SER A 98 -7.12 -9.10 7.54
N LEU A 99 -5.96 -8.49 7.27
CA LEU A 99 -5.36 -7.46 8.12
C LEU A 99 -5.98 -6.09 7.88
N LEU A 100 -6.66 -5.86 6.76
CA LEU A 100 -7.26 -4.58 6.43
C LEU A 100 -8.33 -4.20 7.48
N PRO A 101 -8.28 -3.00 8.08
CA PRO A 101 -9.11 -2.65 9.24
C PRO A 101 -10.62 -2.58 8.95
N TYR A 102 -10.98 -2.36 7.69
CA TYR A 102 -12.35 -2.31 7.21
C TYR A 102 -12.41 -2.64 5.72
N ALA A 103 -13.59 -3.09 5.28
CA ALA A 103 -13.83 -3.46 3.89
C ALA A 103 -13.99 -2.21 3.01
N LEU A 104 -13.26 -2.20 1.89
CA LEU A 104 -13.46 -1.27 0.77
C LEU A 104 -13.79 -2.07 -0.49
N PRO A 105 -14.53 -1.52 -1.46
CA PRO A 105 -14.92 -2.25 -2.66
C PRO A 105 -13.75 -2.55 -3.62
N TYR A 106 -12.67 -1.78 -3.55
CA TYR A 106 -11.54 -1.93 -4.47
C TYR A 106 -10.19 -2.16 -3.77
N LEU A 107 -9.28 -2.77 -4.52
CA LEU A 107 -7.87 -2.94 -4.18
C LEU A 107 -7.02 -2.53 -5.38
N SER A 108 -5.99 -1.72 -5.16
CA SER A 108 -5.02 -1.33 -6.18
C SER A 108 -3.60 -1.59 -5.74
N TYR A 109 -2.72 -1.77 -6.72
CA TYR A 109 -1.28 -1.93 -6.53
C TYR A 109 -0.56 -1.69 -7.85
N GLU A 110 0.72 -1.36 -7.79
CA GLU A 110 1.56 -1.35 -8.97
C GLU A 110 2.37 -2.65 -9.08
N ARG A 111 2.50 -3.18 -10.30
CA ARG A 111 3.41 -4.30 -10.55
C ARG A 111 4.10 -4.12 -11.89
N ARG A 112 5.43 -3.98 -11.85
CA ARG A 112 6.28 -3.76 -13.03
C ARG A 112 5.89 -2.49 -13.80
N GLY A 113 5.67 -1.37 -13.11
CA GLY A 113 5.29 -0.10 -13.72
C GLY A 113 3.85 -0.05 -14.24
N VAL A 114 3.02 -1.06 -13.94
CA VAL A 114 1.63 -1.12 -14.38
C VAL A 114 0.71 -1.04 -13.18
N PHE A 115 -0.05 0.04 -13.11
CA PHE A 115 -1.12 0.21 -12.14
C PHE A 115 -2.23 -0.82 -12.38
N LYS A 116 -2.67 -1.46 -11.31
CA LYS A 116 -3.76 -2.43 -11.33
C LYS A 116 -4.81 -2.04 -10.32
N LEU A 117 -6.07 -2.18 -10.73
CA LEU A 117 -7.24 -1.97 -9.92
C LEU A 117 -8.14 -3.19 -10.04
N HIS A 118 -8.59 -3.71 -8.90
CA HIS A 118 -9.44 -4.89 -8.83
C HIS A 118 -10.61 -4.63 -7.89
N SER A 119 -11.78 -5.17 -8.24
CA SER A 119 -12.87 -5.31 -7.28
C SER A 119 -12.48 -6.34 -6.23
N MET A 120 -12.78 -6.05 -4.96
CA MET A 120 -12.62 -7.00 -3.85
C MET A 120 -13.50 -8.23 -4.00
N GLU A 121 -14.58 -8.16 -4.79
CA GLU A 121 -15.40 -9.33 -5.12
C GLU A 121 -14.63 -10.40 -5.91
N SER A 122 -13.61 -10.00 -6.67
CA SER A 122 -12.76 -10.92 -7.43
C SER A 122 -11.81 -11.75 -6.56
N PHE A 123 -11.68 -11.42 -5.27
CA PHE A 123 -10.82 -12.11 -4.31
C PHE A 123 -11.59 -13.00 -3.33
N LYS A 124 -12.91 -13.19 -3.53
CA LYS A 124 -13.69 -14.16 -2.76
C LYS A 124 -13.14 -15.57 -3.03
N VAL A 125 -12.54 -16.17 -2.00
CA VAL A 125 -12.16 -17.59 -1.93
C VAL A 125 -13.39 -18.42 -1.60
#